data_AF-Q8G6F0-F1
#
_entry.id   AF-Q8G6F0-F1
#
_cell.length_a   1.000
_cell.length_b   1.000
_cell.length_c   1.000
_cell.angle_alpha   90.00
_cell.angle_beta   90.00
_cell.angle_gamma   90.00
#
_symmetry.space_group_name_H-M   'P 1'
#
loop_
_entity.id
_entity.type
_entity.pdbx_description
1 polymer ?
#
loop_
_entity_poly.entity_id
_entity_poly.type
_entity_poly.pdbx_seq_one_letter_code
_entity_poly.pdbx_strand_id
1 'polypeptide(L)'
;MTASNTTDSTAFDITDWLGEWESFEHYIDSDDAAIQQIWEAAEQAVLANPKMAPMAARGIRTFWSMACSTTSPENIIHIGYWRVNEPAAESGSTDDAALAIEWFAEDDTSLDTYEYTIDHVIEHGLEGSPTFVFHTTDPAAEDSPFRWLLAINPLPSRKAFAEGGLLSHLHFQYANDLHTLVATDEATGTETLRNPRWYATMCANEGTVEDRCAIIRALHHLQ
;
A
#
# COMPACT_ATOMS: atom_id res chain seq x y z
N MET A 1 -23.17 -16.87 20.32
CA MET A 1 -21.99 -16.08 20.69
C MET A 1 -21.05 -16.18 19.52
N THR A 2 -21.09 -15.20 18.61
CA THR A 2 -20.18 -15.10 17.47
C THR A 2 -18.84 -14.62 18.00
N ALA A 3 -17.80 -15.44 17.84
CA ALA A 3 -16.44 -15.04 18.14
C ALA A 3 -16.06 -13.92 17.17
N SER A 4 -15.76 -12.76 17.71
CA SER A 4 -15.08 -11.69 17.00
C SER A 4 -13.66 -12.17 16.75
N ASN A 5 -13.37 -12.64 15.52
CA ASN A 5 -11.99 -12.79 15.06
C ASN A 5 -11.42 -11.38 14.84
N THR A 6 -11.09 -10.69 15.93
CA THR A 6 -10.11 -9.61 15.87
C THR A 6 -8.76 -10.28 15.71
N THR A 7 -8.35 -10.51 14.46
CA THR A 7 -6.93 -10.70 14.13
C THR A 7 -6.17 -9.52 14.72
N ASP A 8 -5.16 -9.82 15.53
CA ASP A 8 -4.28 -8.82 16.11
C ASP A 8 -3.54 -8.15 14.94
N SER A 9 -3.91 -6.91 14.61
CA SER A 9 -3.41 -6.21 13.40
C SER A 9 -1.91 -5.93 13.43
N THR A 10 -1.24 -6.28 14.53
CA THR A 10 0.19 -6.13 14.77
C THR A 10 0.99 -7.37 14.37
N ALA A 11 0.36 -8.53 14.14
CA ALA A 11 1.05 -9.74 13.73
C ALA A 11 1.31 -9.73 12.22
N PHE A 12 2.57 -9.89 11.83
CA PHE A 12 2.95 -10.08 10.42
C PHE A 12 2.64 -11.52 9.99
N ASP A 13 1.83 -11.69 8.94
CA ASP A 13 1.56 -12.98 8.30
C ASP A 13 1.87 -12.84 6.81
N ILE A 14 3.01 -13.37 6.37
CA ILE A 14 3.46 -13.31 4.97
C ILE A 14 2.39 -13.83 3.99
N THR A 15 1.50 -14.73 4.40
CA THR A 15 0.49 -15.31 3.51
C THR A 15 -0.52 -14.29 2.99
N ASP A 16 -0.70 -13.16 3.69
CA ASP A 16 -1.52 -12.06 3.21
C ASP A 16 -0.77 -11.13 2.23
N TRP A 17 0.56 -11.21 2.18
CA TRP A 17 1.42 -10.40 1.31
C TRP A 17 1.75 -11.11 -0.01
N LEU A 18 1.87 -12.44 -0.02
CA LEU A 18 2.31 -13.20 -1.20
C LEU A 18 1.44 -12.98 -2.45
N GLY A 19 2.09 -12.97 -3.61
CA GLY A 19 1.44 -12.89 -4.93
C GLY A 19 1.62 -11.55 -5.64
N GLU A 20 0.83 -11.36 -6.69
CA GLU A 20 0.87 -10.15 -7.53
C GLU A 20 -0.01 -9.04 -6.95
N TRP A 21 0.49 -7.82 -7.03
CA TRP A 21 -0.20 -6.60 -6.66
C TRP A 21 -0.15 -5.59 -7.80
N GLU A 22 -1.20 -4.80 -7.96
CA GLU A 22 -1.32 -3.71 -8.92
C GLU A 22 -1.52 -2.37 -8.19
N SER A 23 -1.03 -1.29 -8.79
CA SER A 23 -1.17 0.06 -8.25
C SER A 23 -2.63 0.53 -8.29
N PHE A 24 -3.07 1.20 -7.22
CA PHE A 24 -4.37 1.87 -7.22
C PHE A 24 -4.43 3.03 -8.24
N GLU A 25 -3.30 3.52 -8.74
CA GLU A 25 -3.27 4.48 -9.87
C GLU A 25 -3.99 3.90 -11.10
N HIS A 26 -3.95 2.58 -11.33
CA HIS A 26 -4.70 1.92 -12.40
C HIS A 26 -6.22 2.11 -12.26
N TYR A 27 -6.73 2.27 -11.04
CA TYR A 27 -8.16 2.42 -10.78
C TYR A 27 -8.58 3.87 -11.00
N ILE A 28 -7.68 4.80 -10.65
CA ILE A 28 -7.87 6.24 -10.83
C ILE A 28 -7.87 6.59 -12.31
N ASP A 29 -6.90 6.08 -13.06
CA ASP A 29 -6.65 6.41 -14.46
C ASP A 29 -7.35 5.46 -15.46
N SER A 30 -8.11 4.47 -14.96
CA SER A 30 -8.81 3.49 -15.79
C SER A 30 -9.77 4.13 -16.79
N ASP A 31 -9.63 3.81 -18.07
CA ASP A 31 -10.61 4.15 -19.12
C ASP A 31 -11.80 3.18 -19.20
N ASP A 32 -11.87 2.17 -18.32
CA ASP A 32 -13.00 1.24 -18.29
C ASP A 32 -14.30 1.97 -17.93
N ALA A 33 -15.35 1.77 -18.73
CA ALA A 33 -16.60 2.49 -18.59
C ALA A 33 -17.30 2.24 -17.24
N ALA A 34 -17.18 1.03 -16.66
CA ALA A 34 -17.77 0.73 -15.37
C ALA A 34 -17.01 1.46 -14.24
N ILE A 35 -15.68 1.45 -14.28
CA ILE A 35 -14.85 2.16 -13.29
C ILE A 35 -15.10 3.67 -13.36
N GLN A 36 -15.16 4.24 -14.57
CA GLN A 36 -15.49 5.65 -14.80
C GLN A 36 -16.84 6.02 -14.17
N GLN A 37 -17.87 5.19 -14.38
CA GLN A 37 -19.20 5.43 -13.81
C GLN A 37 -19.19 5.41 -12.27
N ILE A 38 -18.40 4.52 -11.65
CA ILE A 38 -18.29 4.48 -10.18
C ILE A 38 -17.58 5.71 -9.64
N TRP A 39 -16.55 6.21 -10.33
CA TRP A 39 -15.90 7.46 -9.94
C TRP A 39 -16.80 8.68 -10.04
N GLU A 40 -17.65 8.76 -11.08
CA GLU A 40 -18.67 9.80 -11.17
C GLU A 40 -19.66 9.72 -10.00
N ALA A 41 -20.12 8.51 -9.65
CA ALA A 41 -21.01 8.30 -8.51
C ALA A 41 -20.34 8.68 -7.18
N ALA A 42 -19.07 8.33 -7.01
CA ALA A 42 -18.26 8.70 -5.85
C ALA A 42 -18.14 10.22 -5.71
N GLU A 43 -17.86 10.92 -6.81
CA GLU A 43 -17.77 12.37 -6.82
C GLU A 43 -19.09 13.02 -6.41
N GLN A 44 -20.23 12.56 -6.95
CA GLN A 44 -21.54 13.07 -6.55
C GLN A 44 -21.83 12.83 -5.06
N ALA A 45 -21.49 11.65 -4.54
CA ALA A 45 -21.70 11.32 -3.13
C ALA A 45 -20.84 12.20 -2.20
N VAL A 46 -19.58 12.44 -2.56
CA VAL A 46 -18.67 13.31 -1.79
C VAL A 46 -19.16 14.77 -1.82
N LEU A 47 -19.56 15.28 -2.98
CA LEU A 47 -20.08 16.65 -3.11
C LEU A 47 -21.40 16.85 -2.36
N ALA A 48 -22.23 15.81 -2.26
CA ALA A 48 -23.47 15.85 -1.49
C ALA A 48 -23.24 15.85 0.04
N ASN A 49 -22.06 15.47 0.52
CA ASN A 49 -21.70 15.49 1.94
C ASN A 49 -20.89 16.76 2.28
N PRO A 50 -21.47 17.74 3.00
CA PRO A 50 -20.78 19.00 3.31
C PRO A 50 -19.44 18.85 4.05
N LYS A 51 -19.25 17.75 4.78
CA LYS A 51 -17.98 17.48 5.49
C LYS A 51 -16.87 17.01 4.54
N MET A 52 -17.23 16.31 3.48
CA MET A 52 -16.29 15.71 2.52
C MET A 52 -16.14 16.53 1.24
N ALA A 53 -17.10 17.41 0.94
CA ALA A 53 -17.09 18.30 -0.22
C ALA A 53 -15.75 19.07 -0.44
N PRO A 54 -15.04 19.53 0.61
CA PRO A 54 -13.71 20.14 0.40
C PRO A 54 -12.68 19.21 -0.25
N MET A 55 -12.77 17.89 -0.05
CA MET A 55 -11.87 16.91 -0.67
C MET A 55 -12.10 16.82 -2.18
N ALA A 56 -13.37 16.90 -2.62
CA ALA A 56 -13.73 16.91 -4.04
C ALA A 56 -13.69 18.30 -4.69
N ALA A 57 -13.21 19.34 -3.99
CA ALA A 57 -13.20 20.71 -4.53
C ALA A 57 -12.42 20.85 -5.84
N ARG A 58 -11.49 19.93 -6.12
CA ARG A 58 -10.72 19.85 -7.36
C ARG A 58 -10.92 18.53 -8.11
N GLY A 59 -11.94 17.76 -7.75
CA GLY A 59 -12.15 16.40 -8.24
C GLY A 59 -11.69 15.35 -7.24
N ILE A 60 -12.54 14.35 -6.96
CA ILE A 60 -12.21 13.28 -6.01
C ILE A 60 -11.06 12.40 -6.53
N ARG A 61 -11.02 12.14 -7.85
CA ARG A 61 -9.89 11.44 -8.49
C ARG A 61 -8.59 12.20 -8.35
N THR A 62 -8.61 13.53 -8.50
CA THR A 62 -7.42 14.37 -8.30
C THR A 62 -6.93 14.35 -6.85
N PHE A 63 -7.84 14.24 -5.88
CA PHE A 63 -7.45 14.04 -4.48
C PHE A 63 -6.70 12.71 -4.31
N TRP A 64 -7.28 11.61 -4.80
CA TRP A 64 -6.67 10.28 -4.68
C TRP A 64 -5.40 10.12 -5.51
N SER A 65 -5.29 10.76 -6.68
CA SER A 65 -4.08 10.70 -7.50
C SER A 65 -2.89 11.33 -6.80
N MET A 66 -3.10 12.33 -5.94
CA MET A 66 -2.03 12.91 -5.13
C MET A 66 -1.70 12.06 -3.90
N ALA A 67 -2.72 11.51 -3.24
CA ALA A 67 -2.54 10.76 -2.00
C ALA A 67 -1.91 9.38 -2.24
N CYS A 68 -2.38 8.68 -3.28
CA CYS A 68 -1.98 7.33 -3.62
C CYS A 68 -0.86 7.26 -4.65
N SER A 69 -0.20 8.38 -4.99
CA SER A 69 0.81 8.36 -6.05
C SER A 69 1.96 7.44 -5.69
N THR A 70 2.38 6.62 -6.64
CA THR A 70 3.52 5.72 -6.45
C THR A 70 4.85 6.40 -6.71
N THR A 71 4.86 7.63 -7.25
CA THR A 71 6.09 8.40 -7.49
C THR A 71 6.53 9.18 -6.26
N SER A 72 7.83 9.48 -6.20
CA SER A 72 8.46 10.33 -5.20
C SER A 72 9.57 11.18 -5.83
N PRO A 73 10.14 12.16 -5.12
CA PRO A 73 11.32 12.88 -5.61
C PRO A 73 12.51 11.97 -5.92
N GLU A 74 12.60 10.81 -5.26
CA GLU A 74 13.69 9.82 -5.43
C GLU A 74 13.37 8.79 -6.52
N ASN A 75 12.09 8.57 -6.84
CA ASN A 75 11.65 7.70 -7.91
C ASN A 75 10.49 8.34 -8.70
N ILE A 76 10.81 8.91 -9.87
CA ILE A 76 9.82 9.55 -10.75
C ILE A 76 9.08 8.56 -11.66
N ILE A 77 9.43 7.27 -11.60
CA ILE A 77 8.80 6.23 -12.40
C ILE A 77 7.61 5.68 -11.61
N HIS A 78 6.42 5.68 -12.22
CA HIS A 78 5.24 5.05 -11.63
C HIS A 78 5.50 3.55 -11.41
N ILE A 79 5.18 3.08 -10.21
CA ILE A 79 5.26 1.67 -9.85
C ILE A 79 3.92 1.06 -10.22
N GLY A 80 3.89 0.23 -11.26
CA GLY A 80 2.66 -0.40 -11.73
C GLY A 80 2.31 -1.65 -10.93
N TYR A 81 3.31 -2.44 -10.55
CA TYR A 81 3.08 -3.75 -9.93
C TYR A 81 4.14 -4.12 -8.90
N TRP A 82 3.75 -4.98 -7.97
CA TRP A 82 4.66 -5.78 -7.16
C TRP A 82 4.42 -7.26 -7.39
N ARG A 83 5.49 -8.04 -7.31
CA ARG A 83 5.42 -9.47 -7.00
C ARG A 83 6.08 -9.72 -5.66
N VAL A 84 5.31 -10.28 -4.73
CA VAL A 84 5.79 -10.62 -3.39
C VAL A 84 5.95 -12.12 -3.26
N ASN A 85 7.14 -12.56 -2.87
CA ASN A 85 7.50 -13.96 -2.71
C ASN A 85 7.99 -14.25 -1.28
N GLU A 86 8.04 -15.54 -0.94
CA GLU A 86 8.84 -15.98 0.19
C GLU A 86 10.32 -15.61 -0.06
N PRO A 87 11.07 -15.20 0.99
CA PRO A 87 12.51 -14.98 0.87
C PRO A 87 13.22 -16.24 0.37
N ALA A 88 14.37 -16.07 -0.29
CA ALA A 88 15.17 -17.20 -0.73
C ALA A 88 15.62 -18.03 0.48
N ALA A 89 15.33 -19.33 0.45
CA ALA A 89 15.84 -20.27 1.44
C ALA A 89 17.34 -20.51 1.20
N GLU A 90 18.21 -19.60 1.64
CA GLU A 90 19.64 -19.85 1.59
C GLU A 90 20.06 -20.82 2.70
N SER A 91 20.51 -22.01 2.31
CA SER A 91 21.04 -23.00 3.24
C SER A 91 22.27 -22.45 3.98
N GLY A 92 22.07 -22.00 5.20
CA GLY A 92 23.13 -21.47 6.08
C GLY A 92 23.18 -19.95 6.20
N SER A 93 22.28 -19.21 5.55
CA SER A 93 22.05 -17.80 5.89
C SER A 93 21.22 -17.69 7.18
N THR A 94 21.53 -16.69 8.00
CA THR A 94 20.72 -16.27 9.14
C THR A 94 19.79 -15.11 8.77
N ASP A 95 19.54 -14.88 7.47
CA ASP A 95 18.68 -13.78 7.04
C ASP A 95 17.24 -14.04 7.50
N ASP A 96 16.85 -13.31 8.54
CA ASP A 96 15.49 -13.19 9.06
C ASP A 96 14.61 -12.35 8.11
N ALA A 97 14.83 -12.46 6.80
CA ALA A 97 14.03 -11.78 5.79
C ALA A 97 12.57 -12.20 5.97
N ALA A 98 11.68 -11.21 6.00
CA ALA A 98 10.26 -11.41 6.19
C ALA A 98 9.55 -11.66 4.86
N LEU A 99 10.03 -11.04 3.77
CA LEU A 99 9.47 -11.16 2.42
C LEU A 99 10.46 -10.67 1.35
N ALA A 100 10.26 -11.08 0.10
CA ALA A 100 10.94 -10.54 -1.07
C ALA A 100 9.95 -9.77 -1.95
N ILE A 101 10.31 -8.56 -2.41
CA ILE A 101 9.50 -7.77 -3.35
C ILE A 101 10.28 -7.53 -4.64
N GLU A 102 9.67 -7.89 -5.76
CA GLU A 102 10.05 -7.42 -7.09
C GLU A 102 9.16 -6.21 -7.44
N TRP A 103 9.79 -5.09 -7.78
CA TRP A 103 9.16 -3.84 -8.13
C TRP A 103 9.10 -3.69 -9.65
N PHE A 104 7.94 -3.32 -10.20
CA PHE A 104 7.75 -3.15 -11.63
C PHE A 104 7.16 -1.78 -11.97
N ALA A 105 7.61 -1.23 -13.08
CA ALA A 105 6.99 -0.09 -13.72
C ALA A 105 5.66 -0.49 -14.39
N GLU A 106 4.91 0.51 -14.85
CA GLU A 106 3.67 0.37 -15.62
C GLU A 106 3.78 -0.53 -16.87
N ASP A 107 4.95 -0.58 -17.50
CA ASP A 107 5.20 -1.36 -18.71
C ASP A 107 5.82 -2.73 -18.46
N ASP A 108 5.65 -3.26 -17.24
CA ASP A 108 6.25 -4.51 -16.73
C ASP A 108 7.79 -4.49 -16.68
N THR A 109 8.44 -3.33 -16.86
CA THR A 109 9.88 -3.22 -16.67
C THR A 109 10.22 -3.41 -15.19
N SER A 110 11.10 -4.36 -14.89
CA SER A 110 11.65 -4.54 -13.54
C SER A 110 12.42 -3.29 -13.13
N LEU A 111 12.02 -2.71 -12.00
CA LEU A 111 12.68 -1.57 -11.38
C LEU A 111 13.80 -2.03 -10.45
N ASP A 112 13.52 -3.05 -9.63
CA ASP A 112 14.47 -3.69 -8.72
C ASP A 112 13.84 -4.89 -8.00
N THR A 113 14.65 -5.68 -7.30
CA THR A 113 14.19 -6.76 -6.43
C THR A 113 14.99 -6.73 -5.14
N TYR A 114 14.31 -6.78 -3.99
CA TYR A 114 14.97 -6.80 -2.69
C TYR A 114 14.28 -7.75 -1.71
N GLU A 115 15.08 -8.38 -0.86
CA GLU A 115 14.61 -9.06 0.35
C GLU A 115 14.62 -8.09 1.52
N TYR A 116 13.53 -8.08 2.29
CA TYR A 116 13.33 -7.16 3.39
C TYR A 116 13.24 -7.90 4.71
N THR A 117 13.94 -7.41 5.72
CA THR A 117 13.70 -7.75 7.12
C THR A 117 12.74 -6.72 7.72
N ILE A 118 11.98 -7.12 8.74
CA ILE A 118 11.22 -6.17 9.56
C ILE A 118 12.20 -5.59 10.58
N ASP A 119 12.45 -4.28 10.49
CA ASP A 119 13.27 -3.55 11.45
C ASP A 119 12.49 -3.33 12.76
N HIS A 120 11.29 -2.75 12.65
CA HIS A 120 10.35 -2.56 13.77
C HIS A 120 8.93 -2.23 13.28
N VAL A 121 8.02 -1.94 14.22
CA VAL A 121 6.64 -1.52 13.94
C VAL A 121 6.33 -0.17 14.59
N ILE A 122 5.80 0.77 13.81
CA ILE A 122 5.26 2.04 14.32
C ILE A 122 3.79 1.80 14.68
N GLU A 123 3.42 1.94 15.95
CA GLU A 123 2.07 1.62 16.46
C GLU A 123 0.96 2.44 15.79
N HIS A 124 1.26 3.71 15.46
CA HIS A 124 0.31 4.68 14.89
C HIS A 124 0.89 5.35 13.64
N GLY A 125 1.14 4.55 12.60
CA GLY A 125 1.71 5.00 11.33
C GLY A 125 0.66 5.39 10.30
N LEU A 126 0.68 4.73 9.15
CA LEU A 126 -0.20 5.01 8.00
C LEU A 126 -1.66 4.83 8.41
N GLU A 127 -2.46 5.87 8.16
CA GLU A 127 -3.87 5.96 8.59
C GLU A 127 -4.09 5.72 10.10
N GLY A 128 -3.05 5.87 10.93
CA GLY A 128 -3.09 5.57 12.36
C GLY A 128 -3.00 4.08 12.71
N SER A 129 -2.74 3.22 11.73
CA SER A 129 -2.60 1.77 11.88
C SER A 129 -1.16 1.36 12.21
N PRO A 130 -0.95 0.17 12.82
CA PRO A 130 0.37 -0.44 12.91
C PRO A 130 1.02 -0.52 11.53
N THR A 131 2.22 0.04 11.42
CA THR A 131 2.97 0.12 10.16
C THR A 131 4.31 -0.54 10.34
N PHE A 132 4.58 -1.57 9.55
CA PHE A 132 5.87 -2.25 9.54
C PHE A 132 6.90 -1.38 8.83
N VAL A 133 8.07 -1.29 9.44
CA VAL A 133 9.25 -0.68 8.83
C VAL A 133 10.14 -1.82 8.33
N PHE A 134 10.26 -1.90 7.02
CA PHE A 134 11.06 -2.86 6.30
C PHE A 134 12.36 -2.22 5.83
N HIS A 135 13.44 -2.99 5.89
CA HIS A 135 14.75 -2.59 5.40
C HIS A 135 15.41 -3.74 4.66
N THR A 136 16.04 -3.43 3.53
CA THR A 136 16.93 -4.37 2.86
C THR A 136 18.39 -4.05 3.18
N THR A 137 19.15 -5.09 3.51
CA THR A 137 20.60 -4.99 3.76
C THR A 137 21.43 -5.26 2.49
N ASP A 138 20.78 -5.45 1.33
CA ASP A 138 21.47 -5.65 0.06
C ASP A 138 22.40 -4.45 -0.20
N PRO A 139 23.73 -4.67 -0.37
CA PRO A 139 24.66 -3.60 -0.68
C PRO A 139 24.32 -2.83 -1.97
N ALA A 140 23.62 -3.45 -2.93
CA ALA A 140 23.18 -2.78 -4.14
C ALA A 140 22.06 -1.75 -3.87
N ALA A 141 21.35 -1.86 -2.74
CA ALA A 141 20.28 -0.95 -2.36
C ALA A 141 20.77 0.38 -1.75
N GLU A 142 22.09 0.58 -1.59
CA GLU A 142 22.64 1.73 -0.84
C GLU A 142 22.07 3.07 -1.32
N ASP A 143 21.94 3.25 -2.63
CA ASP A 143 21.37 4.43 -3.31
C ASP A 143 19.98 4.17 -3.91
N SER A 144 19.38 2.99 -3.67
CA SER A 144 18.07 2.64 -4.23
C SER A 144 16.95 3.36 -3.46
N PRO A 145 15.93 3.92 -4.15
CA PRO A 145 14.77 4.49 -3.49
C PRO A 145 13.97 3.42 -2.73
N PHE A 146 14.11 2.14 -3.05
CA PHE A 146 13.37 1.04 -2.43
C PHE A 146 14.02 0.48 -1.17
N ARG A 147 15.09 1.12 -0.66
CA ARG A 147 15.86 0.59 0.48
C ARG A 147 15.04 0.47 1.76
N TRP A 148 14.23 1.47 2.06
CA TRP A 148 13.31 1.49 3.19
C TRP A 148 11.87 1.49 2.69
N LEU A 149 11.05 0.66 3.32
CA LEU A 149 9.63 0.51 3.00
C LEU A 149 8.82 0.56 4.30
N LEU A 150 7.84 1.45 4.35
CA LEU A 150 6.82 1.46 5.39
C LEU A 150 5.54 0.89 4.77
N ALA A 151 4.91 -0.09 5.40
CA ALA A 151 3.64 -0.60 4.92
C ALA A 151 2.74 -1.10 6.05
N ILE A 152 1.42 -0.89 5.89
CA ILE A 152 0.42 -1.56 6.73
C ILE A 152 0.27 -3.01 6.30
N ASN A 153 -0.19 -3.86 7.22
CA ASN A 153 -0.64 -5.20 6.84
C ASN A 153 -1.74 -5.10 5.75
N PRO A 154 -1.72 -5.97 4.73
CA PRO A 154 -2.78 -6.05 3.75
C PRO A 154 -4.12 -6.35 4.40
N LEU A 155 -5.10 -5.49 4.15
CA LEU A 155 -6.43 -5.60 4.71
C LEU A 155 -7.48 -5.30 3.63
N PRO A 156 -8.58 -6.07 3.54
CA PRO A 156 -8.80 -7.33 4.25
C PRO A 156 -7.76 -8.40 3.88
N SER A 157 -7.66 -9.48 4.67
CA SER A 157 -6.74 -10.58 4.38
C SER A 157 -7.04 -11.19 3.00
N ARG A 158 -6.03 -11.76 2.32
CA ARG A 158 -6.24 -12.35 0.98
C ARG A 158 -7.27 -13.49 1.01
N LYS A 159 -7.37 -14.20 2.14
CA LYS A 159 -8.38 -15.25 2.37
C LYS A 159 -9.81 -14.71 2.37
N ALA A 160 -10.04 -13.46 2.80
CA ALA A 160 -11.37 -12.88 2.86
C ALA A 160 -12.01 -12.70 1.49
N PHE A 161 -11.20 -12.53 0.44
CA PHE A 161 -11.71 -12.40 -0.93
C PHE A 161 -12.48 -13.64 -1.39
N ALA A 162 -11.99 -14.85 -1.04
CA ALA A 162 -12.69 -16.11 -1.35
C ALA A 162 -14.07 -16.24 -0.66
N GLU A 163 -14.32 -15.44 0.37
CA GLU A 163 -15.58 -15.40 1.12
C GLU A 163 -16.51 -14.27 0.64
N GLY A 164 -16.18 -13.60 -0.46
CA GLY A 164 -16.92 -12.47 -1.02
C GLY A 164 -16.54 -11.12 -0.41
N GLY A 165 -15.38 -11.03 0.26
CA GLY A 165 -14.80 -9.77 0.73
C GLY A 165 -14.24 -8.91 -0.41
N LEU A 166 -13.75 -7.73 -0.06
CA LEU A 166 -13.03 -6.85 -1.00
C LEU A 166 -11.66 -7.44 -1.35
N LEU A 167 -11.08 -6.98 -2.47
CA LEU A 167 -9.67 -7.24 -2.76
C LEU A 167 -8.80 -6.74 -1.60
N SER A 168 -7.80 -7.55 -1.25
CA SER A 168 -6.78 -7.14 -0.30
C SER A 168 -6.03 -5.94 -0.86
N HIS A 169 -5.68 -5.00 0.00
CA HIS A 169 -4.91 -3.82 -0.37
C HIS A 169 -4.07 -3.37 0.81
N LEU A 170 -3.02 -2.61 0.52
CA LEU A 170 -2.14 -2.04 1.52
C LEU A 170 -1.71 -0.64 1.12
N HIS A 171 -1.38 0.14 2.13
CA HIS A 171 -0.77 1.44 2.00
C HIS A 171 0.71 1.36 2.31
N PHE A 172 1.53 2.08 1.54
CA PHE A 172 2.96 2.10 1.72
C PHE A 172 3.61 3.46 1.43
N GLN A 173 4.82 3.62 1.95
CA GLN A 173 5.77 4.68 1.60
C GLN A 173 7.16 4.07 1.45
N TYR A 174 8.02 4.68 0.65
CA TYR A 174 9.36 4.16 0.42
C TYR A 174 10.35 5.31 0.17
N ALA A 175 11.60 5.10 0.55
CA ALA A 175 12.70 6.03 0.33
C ALA A 175 14.06 5.33 0.51
N ASN A 176 15.10 5.98 0.03
CA ASN A 176 16.47 5.56 0.25
C ASN A 176 16.93 5.73 1.71
N ASP A 177 16.39 6.71 2.44
CA ASP A 177 16.70 6.97 3.85
C ASP A 177 15.42 6.96 4.70
N LEU A 178 15.42 6.21 5.81
CA LEU A 178 14.33 6.18 6.77
C LEU A 178 13.96 7.59 7.27
N HIS A 179 14.93 8.48 7.43
CA HIS A 179 14.69 9.86 7.86
C HIS A 179 13.87 10.67 6.85
N THR A 180 13.74 10.24 5.59
CA THR A 180 12.81 10.85 4.63
C THR A 180 11.35 10.50 4.96
N LEU A 181 11.12 9.35 5.58
CA LEU A 181 9.80 8.80 5.87
C LEU A 181 9.32 9.13 7.29
N VAL A 182 10.22 9.09 8.28
CA VAL A 182 9.88 9.26 9.69
C VAL A 182 10.64 10.41 10.36
N ALA A 183 9.99 11.00 11.36
CA ALA A 183 10.59 11.91 12.32
C ALA A 183 10.60 11.23 13.69
N THR A 184 11.77 11.17 14.30
CA THR A 184 11.99 10.56 15.62
C THR A 184 12.12 11.65 16.67
N ASP A 185 11.31 11.57 17.73
CA ASP A 185 11.49 12.40 18.92
C ASP A 185 12.74 11.93 19.67
N GLU A 186 13.79 12.76 19.73
CA GLU A 186 15.07 12.39 20.35
C GLU A 186 14.97 12.10 21.86
N ALA A 187 13.95 12.63 22.56
CA ALA A 187 13.79 12.45 23.99
C ALA A 187 13.05 11.15 24.33
N THR A 188 12.09 10.74 23.50
CA THR A 188 11.26 9.56 23.74
C THR A 188 11.57 8.37 22.83
N GLY A 189 12.30 8.60 21.73
CA GLY A 189 12.50 7.63 20.66
C GLY A 189 11.24 7.34 19.84
N THR A 190 10.18 8.14 20.01
CA THR A 190 8.90 7.91 19.32
C THR A 190 8.99 8.38 17.88
N GLU A 191 8.60 7.52 16.94
CA GLU A 191 8.58 7.83 15.52
C GLU A 191 7.19 8.23 15.04
N THR A 192 7.15 9.18 14.11
CA THR A 192 5.94 9.64 13.43
C THR A 192 6.21 9.83 11.94
N LEU A 193 5.20 9.60 11.09
CA LEU A 193 5.33 9.80 9.65
C LEU A 193 5.57 11.28 9.32
N ARG A 194 6.54 11.56 8.45
CA ARG A 194 6.77 12.92 7.93
C ARG A 194 5.67 13.38 6.99
N ASN A 195 5.12 12.46 6.21
CA ASN A 195 4.05 12.75 5.26
C ASN A 195 2.87 11.79 5.43
N PRO A 196 2.01 11.98 6.46
CA PRO A 196 0.87 11.08 6.70
C PRO A 196 -0.22 11.13 5.61
N ARG A 197 -0.11 12.03 4.63
CA ARG A 197 -1.08 12.19 3.54
C ARG A 197 -0.65 11.54 2.23
N TRP A 198 0.60 11.07 2.15
CA TRP A 198 1.08 10.26 1.04
C TRP A 198 1.06 8.82 1.50
N TYR A 199 0.28 7.99 0.83
CA TYR A 199 0.12 6.58 1.14
C TYR A 199 -0.13 5.88 -0.19
N ALA A 200 0.95 5.61 -0.91
CA ALA A 200 0.87 4.83 -2.13
C ALA A 200 0.12 3.52 -1.85
N THR A 201 -0.72 3.07 -2.79
CA THR A 201 -1.62 1.95 -2.51
C THR A 201 -1.43 0.86 -3.54
N MET A 202 -1.21 -0.36 -3.06
CA MET A 202 -1.24 -1.58 -3.85
C MET A 202 -2.51 -2.36 -3.55
N CYS A 203 -3.11 -2.96 -4.58
CA CYS A 203 -4.26 -3.85 -4.50
C CYS A 203 -3.90 -5.22 -5.06
N ALA A 204 -4.52 -6.27 -4.54
CA ALA A 204 -4.30 -7.64 -5.00
C ALA A 204 -4.80 -7.82 -6.46
N ASN A 205 -3.93 -8.33 -7.34
CA ASN A 205 -4.14 -8.32 -8.80
C ASN A 205 -4.97 -9.52 -9.35
N GLU A 206 -5.58 -10.33 -8.48
CA GLU A 206 -6.48 -11.44 -8.87
C GLU A 206 -7.91 -10.99 -9.22
N GLY A 207 -8.23 -9.70 -9.06
CA GLY A 207 -9.59 -9.17 -9.19
C GLY A 207 -10.07 -8.92 -10.61
N THR A 208 -11.39 -8.91 -10.77
CA THR A 208 -12.09 -8.45 -11.99
C THR A 208 -12.29 -6.92 -11.97
N VAL A 209 -12.83 -6.35 -13.06
CA VAL A 209 -13.23 -4.93 -13.11
C VAL A 209 -14.27 -4.61 -12.02
N GLU A 210 -15.20 -5.52 -11.74
CA GLU A 210 -16.23 -5.29 -10.71
C GLU A 210 -15.63 -5.29 -9.31
N ASP A 211 -14.59 -6.09 -9.06
CA ASP A 211 -13.88 -6.10 -7.77
C ASP A 211 -13.13 -4.79 -7.55
N ARG A 212 -12.52 -4.23 -8.60
CA ARG A 212 -11.91 -2.88 -8.59
C ARG A 212 -12.97 -1.80 -8.32
N CYS A 213 -14.13 -1.90 -8.96
CA CYS A 213 -15.29 -1.04 -8.69
C CYS A 213 -15.73 -1.14 -7.22
N ALA A 214 -15.74 -2.35 -6.63
CA ALA A 214 -16.13 -2.57 -5.24
C ALA A 214 -15.19 -1.85 -4.25
N ILE A 215 -13.88 -1.80 -4.54
CA ILE A 215 -12.91 -0.99 -3.76
C ILE A 215 -13.29 0.50 -3.81
N ILE A 216 -13.54 1.04 -5.00
CA ILE A 216 -13.90 2.47 -5.15
C ILE A 216 -15.23 2.78 -4.44
N ARG A 217 -16.21 1.86 -4.50
CA ARG A 217 -17.47 2.00 -3.75
C ARG A 217 -17.24 2.00 -2.26
N ALA A 218 -16.44 1.07 -1.74
CA ALA A 218 -16.13 0.97 -0.32
C ALA A 218 -15.43 2.23 0.21
N LEU A 219 -14.46 2.76 -0.55
CA LEU A 219 -13.72 3.98 -0.24
C LEU A 219 -14.63 5.20 -0.04
N HIS A 220 -15.75 5.26 -0.77
CA HIS A 220 -16.70 6.38 -0.73
C HIS A 220 -18.02 6.03 -0.06
N HIS A 221 -18.11 4.86 0.58
CA HIS A 221 -19.32 4.34 1.22
C HIS A 221 -20.56 4.33 0.29
N LEU A 222 -20.34 4.00 -0.98
CA LEU A 222 -21.42 3.78 -1.94
C LEU A 222 -22.04 2.40 -1.70
N GLN A 223 -23.38 2.35 -1.70
CA GLN A 223 -24.14 1.10 -1.57
C GLN A 223 -24.21 0.33 -2.89
#